data_AF-A0A661D0D8-F1
#
_entry.id   AF-A0A661D0D8-F1
#
_cell.length_a   1.000
_cell.length_b   1.000
_cell.length_c   1.000
_cell.angle_alpha   90.00
_cell.angle_beta   90.00
_cell.angle_gamma   90.00
#
_symmetry.space_group_name_H-M   'P 1'
#
loop_
_entity.id
_entity.type
_entity.pdbx_description
1 polymer ?
#
loop_
_entity_poly.entity_id
_entity_poly.type
_entity_poly.pdbx_seq_one_letter_code
_entity_poly.pdbx_strand_id
1 'polypeptide(L)'
;MSPLWKLNIPKMNGIEVVRQADKEGINTDMIILTGHGDRADAVAPYVFDWFDKHSLSMSELLASVFARTKELAEGVGTVEIRRLVSIVPS
;
A
#
# COMPACT_ATOMS: atom_id res chain seq x y z
N MET A 1 -25.39 -16.50 -0.28
CA MET A 1 -24.51 -16.38 0.90
C MET A 1 -23.14 -16.89 0.45
N SER A 2 -22.25 -16.01 -0.01
CA SER A 2 -20.94 -16.41 -0.53
C SER A 2 -19.97 -16.59 0.63
N PRO A 3 -19.22 -17.70 0.72
CA PRO A 3 -18.31 -17.91 1.84
C PRO A 3 -17.12 -16.95 1.72
N LEU A 4 -16.85 -16.23 2.80
CA LEU A 4 -15.57 -15.55 3.03
C LEU A 4 -14.49 -16.63 3.05
N TRP A 5 -13.77 -16.79 1.95
CA TRP A 5 -12.62 -17.69 1.87
C TRP A 5 -11.67 -17.34 3.00
N LYS A 6 -11.34 -18.31 3.87
CA LYS A 6 -10.24 -18.19 4.82
C LYS A 6 -8.98 -17.93 4.00
N LEU A 7 -8.59 -16.67 3.90
CA LEU A 7 -7.25 -16.27 3.47
C LEU A 7 -6.28 -16.91 4.47
N ASN A 8 -5.75 -18.10 4.13
CA ASN A 8 -4.59 -18.67 4.79
C ASN A 8 -3.39 -17.80 4.41
N ILE A 9 -3.31 -16.60 4.99
CA ILE A 9 -2.11 -15.77 4.90
C ILE A 9 -1.10 -16.44 5.83
N PRO A 10 0.01 -17.00 5.30
CA PRO A 10 1.07 -17.52 6.14
C PRO A 10 1.53 -16.44 7.11
N LYS A 11 1.96 -16.79 8.32
CA LYS A 11 2.62 -15.82 9.22
C LYS A 11 3.90 -15.33 8.53
N MET A 12 3.78 -14.24 7.79
CA MET A 12 4.80 -13.67 6.94
C MET A 12 4.87 -12.18 7.26
N ASN A 13 6.08 -11.69 7.53
CA ASN A 13 6.32 -10.27 7.75
C ASN A 13 6.06 -9.50 6.44
N GLY A 14 5.61 -8.25 6.52
CA GLY A 14 5.43 -7.38 5.35
C GLY A 14 6.69 -7.27 4.48
N ILE A 15 7.87 -7.28 5.09
CA ILE A 15 9.15 -7.30 4.36
C ILE A 15 9.32 -8.59 3.53
N GLU A 16 8.88 -9.73 4.08
CA GLU A 16 8.97 -11.00 3.35
C GLU A 16 7.95 -11.04 2.21
N VAL A 17 6.76 -10.44 2.37
CA VAL A 17 5.78 -10.27 1.28
C VAL A 17 6.41 -9.48 0.13
N VAL A 18 7.05 -8.36 0.47
CA VAL A 18 7.72 -7.47 -0.46
C VAL A 18 8.84 -8.20 -1.23
N ARG A 19 9.65 -8.99 -0.51
CA ARG A 19 10.72 -9.81 -1.11
C ARG A 19 10.18 -10.91 -2.03
N GLN A 20 9.06 -11.54 -1.70
CA GLN A 20 8.46 -12.56 -2.54
C GLN A 20 7.85 -11.95 -3.81
N ALA A 21 7.19 -10.79 -3.69
CA ALA A 21 6.68 -10.07 -4.84
C ALA A 21 7.79 -9.69 -5.84
N ASP A 22 8.93 -9.22 -5.35
CA ASP A 22 10.12 -8.97 -6.18
C ASP A 22 10.60 -10.24 -6.91
N LYS A 23 10.75 -11.35 -6.18
CA LYS A 23 11.15 -12.64 -6.78
C LYS A 23 10.18 -13.16 -7.83
N GLU A 24 8.90 -12.94 -7.63
CA GLU A 24 7.84 -13.34 -8.56
C GLU A 24 7.68 -12.35 -9.73
N GLY A 25 8.45 -11.24 -9.73
CA GLY A 25 8.35 -10.20 -10.75
C GLY A 25 7.03 -9.45 -10.71
N ILE A 26 6.36 -9.42 -9.55
CA ILE A 26 5.12 -8.68 -9.35
C ILE A 26 5.44 -7.19 -9.28
N ASN A 27 5.16 -6.49 -10.38
CA ASN A 27 5.31 -5.05 -10.45
C ASN A 27 4.09 -4.35 -9.83
N THR A 28 4.14 -4.10 -8.52
CA THR A 28 3.10 -3.37 -7.80
C THR A 28 3.73 -2.40 -6.81
N ASP A 29 3.13 -1.23 -6.67
CA ASP A 29 3.49 -0.30 -5.62
C ASP A 29 2.97 -0.81 -4.27
N MET A 30 3.80 -0.69 -3.24
CA MET A 30 3.45 -1.11 -1.89
C MET A 30 3.62 0.04 -0.90
N ILE A 31 2.67 0.18 0.02
CA ILE A 31 2.81 1.00 1.22
C ILE A 31 2.97 0.05 2.40
N ILE A 32 4.05 0.19 3.18
CA ILE A 32 4.35 -0.70 4.31
C ILE A 32 3.94 -0.06 5.64
N LEU A 33 3.19 -0.79 6.46
CA LEU A 33 2.96 -0.44 7.86
C LEU A 33 3.93 -1.25 8.74
N THR A 34 4.92 -0.59 9.34
CA THR A 34 5.99 -1.23 10.11
C THR A 34 5.89 -0.92 11.61
N GLY A 35 6.50 -1.77 12.45
CA GLY A 35 6.68 -1.49 13.87
C GLY A 35 7.99 -0.72 14.13
N HIS A 36 8.17 -0.25 15.36
CA HIS A 36 9.37 0.48 15.74
C HIS A 36 10.64 -0.39 15.60
N GLY A 37 11.53 -0.05 14.66
CA GLY A 37 12.85 -0.71 14.50
C GLY A 37 13.18 -1.19 13.08
N ASP A 38 12.18 -1.48 12.24
CA ASP A 38 12.40 -2.16 10.93
C ASP A 38 12.42 -1.19 9.74
N ARG A 39 12.80 0.07 9.98
CA ARG A 39 12.75 1.15 8.98
C ARG A 39 13.71 0.93 7.82
N ALA A 40 14.89 0.41 8.08
CA ALA A 40 15.92 0.21 7.06
C ALA A 40 15.51 -0.87 6.04
N ASP A 41 14.77 -1.89 6.49
CA ASP A 41 14.33 -3.01 5.66
C ASP A 41 13.07 -2.69 4.83
N ALA A 42 12.34 -1.64 5.19
CA ALA A 42 11.19 -1.13 4.44
C ALA A 42 11.59 -0.25 3.25
N VAL A 43 12.85 0.19 3.16
CA VAL A 43 13.35 1.00 2.03
C VAL A 43 13.80 0.08 0.91
N ALA A 44 12.85 -0.31 0.07
CA ALA A 44 13.11 -1.10 -1.12
C ALA A 44 12.52 -0.42 -2.37
N PRO A 45 13.03 -0.68 -3.58
CA PRO A 45 12.71 0.11 -4.79
C PRO A 45 11.23 0.16 -5.17
N TYR A 46 10.46 -0.85 -4.77
CA TYR A 46 9.03 -1.06 -5.04
C TYR A 46 8.13 -0.62 -3.87
N VAL A 47 8.73 -0.10 -2.79
CA VAL A 47 8.01 0.50 -1.68
C VAL A 47 7.84 1.98 -1.98
N PHE A 48 6.60 2.39 -2.19
CA PHE A 48 6.26 3.78 -2.43
C PHE A 48 6.40 4.60 -1.15
N ASP A 49 5.90 4.08 -0.03
CA ASP A 49 5.94 4.76 1.26
C ASP A 49 5.85 3.77 2.43
N TRP A 50 6.17 4.24 3.63
CA TRP A 50 6.07 3.44 4.83
C TRP A 50 5.64 4.28 6.05
N PHE A 51 4.93 3.65 6.98
CA PHE A 51 4.42 4.30 8.19
C PHE A 51 4.68 3.43 9.42
N ASP A 52 4.99 4.07 10.55
CA ASP A 52 4.97 3.38 11.84
C ASP A 52 3.52 3.11 12.26
N LYS A 53 3.19 1.84 12.48
CA LYS A 53 1.85 1.39 12.84
C LYS A 53 1.35 2.01 14.15
N HIS A 54 2.25 2.36 15.07
CA HIS A 54 1.90 2.90 16.38
C HIS A 54 1.64 4.41 16.35
N SER A 55 2.11 5.11 15.32
CA SER A 55 1.90 6.54 15.13
C SER A 55 1.21 6.85 13.79
N LEU A 56 0.46 5.90 13.25
CA LEU A 56 -0.19 6.04 11.94
C LEU A 56 -1.26 7.14 11.99
N SER A 57 -0.99 8.24 11.30
CA SER A 57 -2.01 9.23 10.98
C SER A 57 -2.76 8.82 9.72
N MET A 58 -4.09 8.70 9.83
CA MET A 58 -4.93 8.38 8.68
C MET A 58 -4.84 9.45 7.59
N SER A 59 -4.69 10.72 7.98
CA SER A 59 -4.53 11.83 7.04
C SER A 59 -3.23 11.73 6.25
N GLU A 60 -2.14 11.29 6.87
CA GLU A 60 -0.83 11.12 6.21
C GLU A 60 -0.86 9.89 5.28
N LEU A 61 -1.46 8.78 5.72
CA LEU A 61 -1.65 7.60 4.89
C LEU A 61 -2.48 7.92 3.64
N LEU A 62 -3.60 8.63 3.80
CA LEU A 62 -4.45 9.03 2.68
C LEU A 62 -3.68 9.97 1.74
N ALA A 63 -2.92 10.94 2.27
CA ALA A 63 -2.12 11.84 1.45
C ALA A 63 -1.10 11.08 0.59
N SER A 64 -0.44 10.06 1.15
CA SER A 64 0.50 9.19 0.43
C SER A 64 -0.18 8.38 -0.67
N VAL A 65 -1.31 7.73 -0.38
CA VAL A 65 -2.12 7.03 -1.39
C VAL A 65 -2.56 7.96 -2.52
N PHE A 66 -2.99 9.18 -2.19
CA PHE A 66 -3.36 10.19 -3.19
C PHE A 66 -2.19 10.64 -4.04
N ALA A 67 -1.02 10.88 -3.44
CA ALA A 67 0.19 11.25 -4.17
C ALA A 67 0.56 10.18 -5.19
N ARG A 68 0.59 8.90 -4.77
CA ARG A 68 0.90 7.81 -5.71
C ARG A 68 -0.14 7.66 -6.80
N THR A 69 -1.42 7.70 -6.42
CA THR A 69 -2.51 7.60 -7.39
C THR A 69 -2.40 8.72 -8.42
N LYS A 70 -2.05 9.94 -8.00
CA LYS A 70 -1.87 11.09 -8.90
C LYS A 70 -0.69 10.91 -9.85
N GLU A 71 0.46 10.45 -9.38
CA GLU A 71 1.63 10.14 -10.23
C GLU A 71 1.30 9.09 -11.30
N LEU A 72 0.66 7.99 -10.90
CA LEU A 72 0.22 6.94 -11.82
C LEU A 72 -0.89 7.42 -12.76
N ALA A 73 -1.68 8.38 -12.30
CA ALA A 73 -2.77 8.99 -13.04
C ALA A 73 -2.32 10.16 -13.92
N GLU A 74 -1.02 10.41 -14.12
CA GLU A 74 -0.57 11.35 -15.16
C GLU A 74 -1.09 10.87 -16.53
N GLY A 75 -2.12 11.56 -17.05
CA GLY A 75 -2.89 11.18 -18.24
C GLY A 75 -4.36 10.82 -18.00
N VAL A 76 -4.78 10.64 -16.74
CA VAL A 76 -6.16 10.39 -16.32
C VAL A 76 -6.81 11.70 -15.86
N GLY A 77 -7.98 12.02 -16.41
CA GLY A 77 -8.70 13.25 -16.06
C GLY A 77 -9.12 13.29 -14.59
N THR A 78 -9.10 14.48 -13.99
CA THR A 78 -9.44 14.74 -12.57
C THR A 78 -10.82 14.22 -12.16
N VAL A 79 -11.75 14.10 -13.11
CA VAL A 79 -13.09 13.52 -12.93
C VAL A 79 -13.01 12.04 -12.57
N GLU A 80 -12.15 11.28 -13.25
CA GLU A 80 -12.02 9.83 -13.04
C GLU A 80 -11.34 9.54 -11.70
N ILE A 81 -10.34 10.35 -11.33
CA ILE A 81 -9.72 10.30 -10.00
C ILE A 81 -10.78 10.56 -8.93
N ARG A 82 -11.58 11.63 -9.06
CA ARG A 82 -12.63 11.97 -8.09
C ARG A 82 -13.64 10.83 -7.93
N ARG A 83 -13.99 10.14 -9.03
CA ARG A 83 -14.87 8.99 -9.02
C ARG A 83 -14.27 7.83 -8.22
N LEU A 84 -13.03 7.45 -8.49
CA LEU A 84 -12.33 6.36 -7.80
C LEU A 84 -12.21 6.61 -6.29
N VAL A 85 -11.95 7.86 -5.92
CA VAL A 85 -11.79 8.28 -4.53
C VAL A 85 -13.13 8.31 -3.77
N SER A 86 -14.23 8.63 -4.46
CA SER A 86 -15.56 8.66 -3.84
C SER A 86 -16.09 7.30 -3.38
N ILE A 87 -15.44 6.21 -3.80
CA ILE A 87 -15.81 4.84 -3.44
C ILE A 87 -15.19 4.43 -2.09
N VAL A 88 -14.22 5.21 -1.59
CA VAL A 88 -13.64 4.99 -0.25
C VAL A 88 -14.60 5.57 0.80
N PRO A 89 -15.12 4.77 1.74
CA PRO A 89 -15.99 5.27 2.79
C PRO A 89 -15.27 6.31 3.66
N SER A 90 -15.92 7.44 3.89
CA SER A 90 -15.48 8.54 4.76
C SER A 90 -15.50 8.19 6.23
#